data_AF-A0A356TJ93-F1
#
_entry.id   AF-A0A356TJ93-F1
#
_cell.length_a   1.000
_cell.length_b   1.000
_cell.length_c   1.000
_cell.angle_alpha   90.00
_cell.angle_beta   90.00
_cell.angle_gamma   90.00
#
_symmetry.space_group_name_H-M   'P 1'
#
loop_
_entity.id
_entity.type
_entity.pdbx_description
1 polymer ?
#
loop_
_entity_poly.entity_id
_entity_poly.type
_entity_poly.pdbx_seq_one_letter_code
_entity_poly.pdbx_strand_id
1 'polypeptide(L)'
;MACEVPPLESTRPDLPAELTRTVHRALERDPQKRFRTARQMARALARVLRRVAEPTDAEPLGESVALARERLKLPPRDLPPSQLVPLRRSRPGDLLGEGDDDLRESVEIPAFPSAKD
;
A
#
# COMPACT_ATOMS: atom_id res chain seq x y z
N MET A 1 15.45 21.87 0.89
CA MET A 1 14.03 22.28 0.75
C MET A 1 13.15 21.12 1.18
N ALA A 2 12.16 21.35 2.05
CA ALA A 2 11.18 20.32 2.40
C ALA A 2 10.13 20.25 1.28
N CYS A 3 9.87 19.06 0.75
CA CYS A 3 8.83 18.85 -0.25
C CYS A 3 7.48 18.84 0.48
N GLU A 4 6.65 19.86 0.24
CA GLU A 4 5.30 19.94 0.79
C GLU A 4 4.36 19.09 -0.09
N VAL A 5 3.68 18.12 0.52
CA VAL A 5 2.78 17.21 -0.21
C VAL A 5 1.40 17.85 -0.30
N PRO A 6 0.90 18.17 -1.50
CA PRO A 6 -0.43 18.75 -1.65
C PRO A 6 -1.51 17.74 -1.21
N PRO A 7 -2.68 18.21 -0.72
CA PRO A 7 -3.80 17.33 -0.37
C PRO A 7 -4.23 16.46 -1.56
N LEU A 8 -4.31 15.14 -1.40
CA LEU A 8 -4.73 14.23 -2.48
C LEU A 8 -6.12 14.57 -3.02
N GLU A 9 -7.03 15.05 -2.16
CA GLU A 9 -8.37 15.48 -2.55
C GLU A 9 -8.35 16.64 -3.58
N SER A 10 -7.26 17.42 -3.65
CA SER A 10 -7.12 18.49 -4.65
C SER A 10 -7.00 17.96 -6.08
N THR A 11 -6.44 16.76 -6.25
CA THR A 11 -6.27 16.11 -7.57
C THR A 11 -7.36 15.08 -7.84
N ARG A 12 -7.86 14.42 -6.79
CA ARG A 12 -8.87 13.35 -6.85
C ARG A 12 -9.89 13.54 -5.72
N PRO A 13 -10.94 14.35 -5.95
CA PRO A 13 -11.97 14.63 -4.94
C PRO A 13 -12.90 13.44 -4.68
N ASP A 14 -12.88 12.44 -5.56
CA ASP A 14 -13.66 11.20 -5.50
C ASP A 14 -13.12 10.17 -4.49
N LEU A 15 -11.95 10.42 -3.89
CA LEU A 15 -11.32 9.48 -2.96
C LEU A 15 -11.98 9.48 -1.57
N PRO A 16 -12.11 8.29 -0.93
CA PRO A 16 -12.55 8.22 0.45
C PRO A 16 -11.61 9.00 1.39
N ALA A 17 -12.16 9.85 2.25
CA ALA A 17 -11.37 10.69 3.18
C ALA A 17 -10.40 9.88 4.06
N GLU A 18 -10.76 8.65 4.43
CA GLU A 18 -9.90 7.76 5.22
C GLU A 18 -8.67 7.27 4.44
N LEU A 19 -8.80 7.04 3.13
CA LEU A 19 -7.67 6.71 2.26
C LEU A 19 -6.69 7.88 2.23
N THR A 20 -7.21 9.08 2.00
CA THR A 20 -6.40 10.30 1.94
C THR A 20 -5.63 10.54 3.23
N ARG A 21 -6.30 10.43 4.39
CA ARG A 21 -5.65 10.52 5.71
C ARG A 21 -4.59 9.45 5.92
N THR A 22 -4.86 8.22 5.48
CA THR A 22 -3.91 7.10 5.59
C THR A 22 -2.65 7.37 4.77
N VAL A 23 -2.78 7.85 3.52
CA VAL A 23 -1.63 8.16 2.67
C VAL A 23 -0.84 9.36 3.20
N HIS A 24 -1.50 10.44 3.61
CA HIS A 24 -0.82 11.60 4.19
C HIS A 24 -0.06 11.26 5.47
N ARG A 25 -0.64 10.42 6.33
CA ARG A 25 0.08 9.90 7.49
C ARG A 25 1.31 9.09 7.09
N ALA A 26 1.25 8.30 6.02
CA ALA A 26 2.41 7.55 5.54
C ALA A 26 3.51 8.47 4.97
N LEU A 27 3.12 9.62 4.41
CA LEU A 27 4.02 10.62 3.83
C LEU A 27 4.52 11.69 4.83
N GLU A 28 4.03 11.65 6.07
CA GLU A 28 4.38 12.62 7.11
C GLU A 28 5.91 12.70 7.29
N ARG A 29 6.43 13.93 7.42
CA ARG A 29 7.88 14.17 7.47
C ARG A 29 8.48 13.60 8.75
N ASP A 30 7.76 13.75 9.86
CA ASP A 30 8.18 13.21 11.15
C ASP A 30 7.94 11.70 11.20
N PRO A 31 9.00 10.87 11.30
CA PRO A 31 8.85 9.42 11.36
C PRO A 31 8.03 8.95 12.57
N GLN A 32 7.96 9.72 13.66
CA GLN A 32 7.15 9.38 14.84
C GLN A 32 5.65 9.54 14.57
N LYS A 33 5.26 10.39 13.62
CA LYS A 33 3.87 10.59 13.22
C LYS A 33 3.41 9.63 12.11
N ARG A 34 4.35 9.00 11.39
CA ARG A 34 4.10 7.98 10.37
C ARG A 34 3.59 6.66 10.95
N PHE A 35 3.31 5.70 10.08
CA PHE A 35 3.16 4.31 10.49
C PHE A 35 4.50 3.75 10.94
N ARG A 36 4.52 3.16 12.13
CA ARG A 36 5.75 2.59 12.72
C ARG A 36 6.25 1.38 11.93
N THR A 37 5.34 0.64 11.29
CA THR A 37 5.67 -0.56 10.50
C THR A 37 4.80 -0.65 9.24
N ALA A 38 5.30 -1.35 8.23
CA ALA A 38 4.53 -1.67 7.03
C ALA A 38 3.24 -2.45 7.36
N ARG A 39 3.28 -3.35 8.36
CA ARG A 39 2.09 -4.10 8.83
C ARG A 39 1.03 -3.18 9.45
N GLN A 40 1.45 -2.17 10.20
CA GLN A 40 0.52 -1.16 10.73
C GLN A 40 -0.17 -0.38 9.61
N MET A 41 0.59 0.01 8.58
CA MET A 41 0.04 0.66 7.39
C MET A 41 -0.91 -0.29 6.62
N ALA A 42 -0.52 -1.55 6.44
CA ALA A 42 -1.36 -2.56 5.77
C ALA A 42 -2.71 -2.74 6.47
N ARG A 43 -2.73 -2.77 7.81
CA ARG A 43 -3.98 -2.80 8.61
C ARG A 43 -4.83 -1.55 8.38
N ALA A 44 -4.22 -0.36 8.25
CA ALA A 44 -4.96 0.86 7.96
C ALA A 44 -5.60 0.82 6.57
N LEU A 45 -4.85 0.38 5.54
CA LEU A 45 -5.37 0.19 4.18
C LEU A 45 -6.48 -0.88 4.13
N ALA A 46 -6.33 -1.97 4.89
CA ALA A 46 -7.36 -3.00 5.00
C ALA A 46 -8.70 -2.47 5.50
N ARG A 47 -8.69 -1.52 6.45
CA ARG A 47 -9.91 -0.88 6.96
C ARG A 47 -10.58 0.00 5.91
N VAL A 48 -9.79 0.72 5.10
CA VAL A 48 -10.29 1.50 3.97
C VAL A 48 -10.99 0.57 2.96
N LEU A 49 -10.33 -0.52 2.56
CA LEU A 49 -10.88 -1.46 1.57
C LEU A 49 -12.19 -2.10 2.05
N ARG A 50 -12.32 -2.43 3.34
CA ARG A 50 -13.57 -2.97 3.92
C ARG A 50 -14.76 -2.01 3.88
N ARG A 51 -14.52 -0.71 3.73
CA ARG A 51 -15.58 0.32 3.67
C ARG A 51 -16.02 0.63 2.24
N VAL A 52 -15.26 0.19 1.25
CA VAL A 52 -15.65 0.31 -0.16
C VAL A 52 -16.63 -0.82 -0.46
N ALA A 53 -17.76 -0.49 -1.10
CA ALA A 53 -18.84 -1.44 -1.36
C ALA A 53 -18.49 -2.49 -2.42
N GLU A 54 -17.54 -2.18 -3.30
CA GLU A 54 -17.10 -3.07 -4.37
C GLU A 54 -16.22 -4.19 -3.82
N PRO A 55 -16.47 -5.46 -4.19
CA PRO A 55 -15.60 -6.57 -3.84
C PRO A 55 -14.18 -6.35 -4.37
N THR A 56 -13.18 -6.36 -3.49
CA THR A 56 -11.75 -6.23 -3.85
C THR A 56 -11.06 -7.60 -3.84
N ASP A 57 -11.76 -8.64 -4.29
CA ASP A 57 -11.23 -10.00 -4.38
C ASP A 57 -10.28 -10.14 -5.59
N ALA A 58 -9.65 -11.31 -5.73
CA ALA A 58 -8.62 -11.54 -6.73
C ALA A 58 -9.10 -11.32 -8.19
N GLU A 59 -10.38 -11.55 -8.47
CA GLU A 59 -10.96 -11.44 -9.80
C GLU A 59 -11.18 -9.98 -10.23
N PRO A 60 -11.95 -9.14 -9.50
CA PRO A 60 -12.07 -7.70 -9.81
C PRO A 60 -10.72 -6.98 -9.85
N LEU A 61 -9.79 -7.38 -8.98
CA LEU A 61 -8.43 -6.84 -8.98
C LEU A 61 -7.68 -7.21 -10.27
N GLY A 62 -7.81 -8.46 -10.73
CA GLY A 62 -7.20 -8.93 -11.98
C GLY A 62 -7.70 -8.16 -13.20
N GLU A 63 -9.02 -7.93 -13.28
CA GLU A 63 -9.64 -7.13 -14.35
C GLU A 63 -9.15 -5.68 -14.34
N SER A 64 -9.10 -5.05 -13.17
CA SER A 64 -8.60 -3.69 -13.00
C SER A 64 -7.15 -3.56 -13.49
N VAL A 65 -6.29 -4.53 -13.16
CA VAL A 65 -4.90 -4.57 -13.65
C VAL A 65 -4.86 -4.76 -15.16
N ALA A 66 -5.64 -5.67 -15.73
CA ALA A 66 -5.69 -5.91 -17.17
C ALA A 66 -6.06 -4.63 -17.94
N LEU A 67 -7.13 -3.93 -17.51
CA LEU A 67 -7.56 -2.66 -18.09
C LEU A 67 -6.49 -1.57 -17.97
N ALA A 68 -5.81 -1.48 -16.83
CA ALA A 68 -4.73 -0.51 -16.64
C ALA A 68 -3.54 -0.79 -17.57
N ARG A 69 -3.17 -2.06 -17.77
CA ARG A 69 -2.09 -2.45 -18.69
C ARG A 69 -2.41 -2.09 -20.13
N GLU A 70 -3.64 -2.33 -20.57
CA GLU A 70 -4.12 -1.95 -21.91
C GLU A 70 -4.02 -0.44 -22.11
N ARG A 71 -4.56 0.36 -21.18
CA ARG A 71 -4.50 1.83 -21.23
C ARG A 71 -3.07 2.36 -21.30
N LEU A 72 -2.15 1.72 -20.58
CA LEU A 72 -0.73 2.07 -20.55
C LEU A 72 0.10 1.44 -21.69
N LYS A 73 -0.52 0.66 -22.59
CA LYS A 73 0.14 -0.07 -23.69
C LYS A 73 1.33 -0.92 -23.22
N LEU A 74 1.18 -1.55 -22.06
CA LEU A 74 2.24 -2.39 -21.49
C LEU A 74 2.28 -3.75 -22.21
N PRO A 75 3.47 -4.30 -22.48
CA PRO A 75 3.59 -5.62 -23.09
C PRO A 75 2.97 -6.70 -22.18
N PRO A 76 2.55 -7.85 -22.72
CA PRO A 76 2.15 -9.01 -21.92
C PRO A 76 3.25 -9.37 -20.91
N ARG A 77 2.85 -9.74 -19.68
CA ARG A 77 3.80 -10.19 -18.68
C ARG A 77 3.85 -11.71 -18.72
N ASP A 78 4.73 -12.25 -19.55
CA ASP A 78 5.01 -13.69 -19.56
C ASP A 78 5.95 -14.02 -18.39
N LEU A 79 5.37 -14.23 -17.21
CA LEU A 79 6.10 -14.79 -16.08
C LEU A 79 6.03 -16.32 -16.17
N PRO A 80 7.17 -17.02 -16.04
CA PRO A 80 7.13 -18.47 -15.91
C PRO A 80 6.30 -18.87 -14.68
N PRO A 81 5.63 -20.03 -14.69
CA PRO A 81 4.78 -20.48 -13.57
C PRO A 81 5.50 -20.49 -12.21
N SER A 82 6.82 -20.72 -12.21
CA SER A 82 7.67 -20.68 -11.01
C SER A 82 7.74 -19.30 -10.33
N GLN A 83 7.42 -18.23 -11.05
CA GLN A 83 7.38 -16.86 -10.55
C GLN A 83 5.97 -16.37 -10.27
N LEU A 84 4.94 -17.18 -10.58
CA LEU A 84 3.57 -16.86 -10.25
C LEU A 84 3.32 -17.19 -8.79
N VAL A 85 3.27 -16.16 -7.95
CA VAL A 85 2.74 -16.29 -6.59
C VAL A 85 1.22 -16.21 -6.71
N PRO A 86 0.46 -17.24 -6.30
CA PRO A 86 -0.99 -17.16 -6.32
C PRO A 86 -1.42 -15.99 -5.43
N LEU A 87 -2.23 -15.08 -6.00
CA LEU A 87 -2.96 -14.10 -5.21
C LEU A 87 -3.81 -14.90 -4.22
N ARG A 88 -3.39 -14.94 -2.95
CA ARG A 88 -4.20 -15.57 -1.91
C ARG A 88 -5.56 -14.88 -1.94
N ARG A 89 -6.61 -15.65 -2.24
CA ARG A 89 -7.99 -15.20 -2.02
C ARG A 89 -8.09 -14.86 -0.54
N SER A 90 -8.00 -13.57 -0.23
CA SER A 90 -8.08 -13.12 1.16
C SER A 90 -9.48 -13.44 1.62
N ARG A 91 -9.61 -14.30 2.63
CA ARG A 91 -10.90 -14.42 3.32
C ARG A 91 -11.14 -13.10 4.06
N PRO A 92 -12.39 -12.64 4.20
CA PRO A 92 -12.72 -11.53 5.09
C PRO A 92 -12.36 -11.94 6.53
N GLY A 93 -11.11 -11.73 6.95
CA GLY A 93 -10.55 -12.27 8.18
C GLY A 93 -9.03 -12.40 8.21
N ASP A 94 -8.37 -12.72 7.09
CA ASP A 94 -6.93 -13.04 7.06
C ASP A 94 -5.99 -11.86 7.42
N LEU A 95 -6.51 -10.63 7.39
CA LEU A 95 -5.78 -9.41 7.78
C LEU A 95 -5.80 -9.15 9.30
N LEU A 96 -6.49 -10.00 10.08
CA LEU A 96 -6.68 -9.88 11.53
C LEU A 96 -5.74 -10.77 12.35
N GLY A 97 -4.53 -11.07 11.87
CA GLY A 97 -3.52 -11.74 12.71
C GLY A 97 -3.27 -10.95 13.99
N GLU A 98 -3.88 -11.41 15.08
CA GLU A 98 -3.54 -11.15 16.48
C GLU A 98 -2.18 -11.78 16.74
N GLY A 99 -1.23 -11.03 17.30
CA GLY A 99 0.05 -11.58 17.75
C GLY A 99 1.28 -10.81 17.27
N ASP A 100 2.09 -10.42 18.26
CA ASP A 100 3.51 -10.05 18.19
C ASP A 100 3.86 -8.66 17.64
N ASP A 101 3.47 -7.62 18.39
CA ASP A 101 4.03 -6.25 18.29
C ASP A 101 5.33 -6.08 19.13
N ASP A 102 5.83 -7.12 19.82
CA ASP A 102 6.90 -6.98 20.83
C ASP A 102 8.31 -7.46 20.44
N LEU A 103 8.50 -8.17 19.33
CA LEU A 103 9.85 -8.63 18.96
C LEU A 103 10.50 -7.69 17.95
N ARG A 104 11.07 -6.59 18.48
CA ARG A 104 12.12 -5.83 17.81
C ARG A 104 13.36 -6.69 17.69
N GLU A 105 13.60 -7.28 16.52
CA GLU A 105 14.98 -7.43 16.07
C GLU A 105 15.36 -6.11 15.39
N SER A 106 16.25 -5.37 16.03
CA SER A 106 16.78 -4.10 15.54
C SER A 106 17.49 -4.34 14.21
N VAL A 107 16.77 -4.26 13.10
CA VAL A 107 17.40 -4.10 11.79
C VAL A 107 18.02 -2.72 11.79
N GLU A 108 19.33 -2.65 12.02
CA GLU A 108 20.13 -1.46 11.71
C GLU A 108 19.91 -1.17 10.23
N ILE A 109 19.10 -0.14 9.95
CA ILE A 109 18.99 0.40 8.60
C ILE A 109 20.33 1.10 8.35
N PRO A 110 21.18 0.62 7.41
CA PRO A 110 22.42 1.30 7.11
C PRO A 110 22.11 2.72 6.67
N ALA A 111 22.86 3.69 7.19
CA ALA A 111 22.71 5.09 6.83
C ALA A 111 22.75 5.22 5.29
N PHE A 112 21.74 5.86 4.72
CA PHE A 112 21.74 6.20 3.31
C PHE A 112 23.04 6.98 3.00
N PRO A 113 23.84 6.56 2.01
CA PRO A 113 25.05 7.28 1.68
C PRO A 113 24.67 8.70 1.27
N SER A 114 25.22 9.69 1.98
CA SER A 114 25.09 11.10 1.61
C SER A 114 25.54 11.26 0.15
N ALA A 115 24.67 11.82 -0.68
CA ALA A 115 25.05 12.32 -1.98
C ALA A 115 26.21 13.31 -1.79
N LYS A 116 27.34 13.05 -2.46
CA LYS A 116 28.45 14.00 -2.56
C LYS A 116 28.00 15.18 -3.42
N ASP A 117 28.11 16.36 -2.81
CA ASP A 117 28.18 17.74 -3.30
C ASP A 117 27.43 18.14 -4.60
#